data_AF-A0A256A9J7-F1
#
_entry.id   AF-A0A256A9J7-F1
#
_cell.length_a   1.000
_cell.length_b   1.000
_cell.length_c   1.000
_cell.angle_alpha   90.00
_cell.angle_beta   90.00
_cell.angle_gamma   90.00
#
_symmetry.space_group_name_H-M   'P 1'
#
loop_
_entity.id
_entity.type
_entity.pdbx_description
1 polymer ?
#
loop_
_entity_poly.entity_id
_entity_poly.type
_entity_poly.pdbx_seq_one_letter_code
_entity_poly.pdbx_strand_id
1 'polypeptide(L)'
;KSAMDGYFNPAYDTSKPNPFSPYIPDATGFSINGHVTGIVGEFSFSFGVAFDQQHNGVFHYGYDSSWGFSPELPSLGISAQYNMYDNYGDNTDVLGGIAGKDITYSGGLLLQGGYSETADFVNGNYTPAASGVSTKSIGLGPGWGARKGISTSDIIRF
;
A
#
# COMPACT_ATOMS: atom_id res chain seq x y z
N LYS A 1 37.70 2.30 -9.98
CA LYS A 1 36.75 3.36 -10.40
C LYS A 1 36.00 3.79 -9.15
N SER A 2 36.55 4.77 -8.43
CA SER A 2 35.92 5.32 -7.23
C SER A 2 34.68 6.09 -7.68
N ALA A 3 33.53 5.82 -7.07
CA ALA A 3 32.37 6.67 -7.20
C ALA A 3 32.79 8.10 -6.82
N MET A 4 32.39 9.07 -7.63
CA MET A 4 32.56 10.47 -7.31
C MET A 4 31.82 10.74 -5.99
N ASP A 5 32.57 11.05 -4.93
CA ASP A 5 32.02 11.75 -3.78
C ASP A 5 31.49 13.08 -4.29
N GLY A 6 30.17 13.14 -4.47
CA GLY A 6 29.46 14.32 -4.93
C GLY A 6 29.81 15.49 -4.02
N TYR A 7 30.31 16.56 -4.63
CA TYR A 7 30.65 17.82 -3.98
C TYR A 7 29.38 18.36 -3.29
N PHE A 8 29.28 18.15 -1.97
CA PHE A 8 28.18 18.67 -1.16
C PHE A 8 28.37 20.18 -1.01
N ASN A 9 27.48 20.96 -1.63
CA ASN A 9 27.49 22.42 -1.51
C ASN A 9 27.08 22.80 -0.08
N PRO A 10 27.94 23.48 0.72
CA PRO A 10 27.63 23.86 2.10
C PRO A 10 26.56 24.96 2.21
N ALA A 11 26.05 25.47 1.08
CA ALA A 11 24.88 26.36 1.05
C ALA A 11 23.53 25.61 1.16
N TYR A 12 23.54 24.28 1.29
CA TYR A 12 22.32 23.50 1.45
C TYR A 12 21.83 23.60 2.90
N ASP A 13 20.70 24.28 3.08
CA ASP A 13 19.99 24.33 4.36
C ASP A 13 19.44 22.94 4.69
N THR A 14 20.16 22.18 5.50
CA THR A 14 19.78 20.84 5.96
C THR A 14 18.56 20.85 6.88
N SER A 15 18.05 22.02 7.26
CA SER A 15 16.82 22.14 8.06
C SER A 15 15.53 21.98 7.24
N LYS A 16 15.63 21.96 5.90
CA LYS A 16 14.48 21.76 5.01
C LYS A 16 14.70 20.54 4.11
N PRO A 17 13.71 19.67 3.95
CA PRO A 17 13.79 18.58 2.99
C PRO A 17 14.12 19.15 1.60
N ASN A 18 15.17 18.64 0.98
CA ASN A 18 15.52 19.01 -0.39
C ASN A 18 14.36 18.65 -1.31
N PRO A 19 13.70 19.61 -1.99
CA PRO A 19 12.58 19.32 -2.88
C PRO A 19 12.99 18.52 -4.12
N PHE A 20 14.29 18.37 -4.37
CA PHE A 20 14.88 17.55 -5.43
C PHE A 20 15.52 16.26 -4.90
N SER A 21 15.39 15.94 -3.60
CA SER A 21 15.79 14.62 -3.12
C SER A 21 14.87 13.56 -3.73
N PRO A 22 15.41 12.38 -4.10
CA PRO A 22 14.58 11.23 -4.43
C PRO A 22 13.57 10.99 -3.31
N TYR A 23 12.32 10.69 -3.67
CA TYR A 23 11.32 10.27 -2.69
C TYR A 23 11.76 8.96 -2.06
N ILE A 24 11.79 8.93 -0.72
CA ILE A 24 12.14 7.77 0.08
C ILE A 24 10.95 7.51 1.01
N PRO A 25 10.25 6.38 0.88
CA PRO A 25 9.14 6.04 1.77
C PRO A 25 9.63 5.61 3.15
N ASP A 26 8.74 5.63 4.14
CA ASP A 26 9.03 5.21 5.52
C ASP A 26 9.23 3.69 5.65
N ALA A 27 8.54 2.92 4.81
CA ALA A 27 8.82 1.51 4.61
C ALA A 27 8.60 1.11 3.14
N THR A 28 9.20 -0.02 2.75
CA THR A 28 9.01 -0.61 1.42
C THR A 28 8.67 -2.08 1.55
N GLY A 29 7.93 -2.62 0.58
CA GLY A 29 7.56 -4.02 0.61
C GLY A 29 7.27 -4.61 -0.75
N PHE A 30 7.13 -5.93 -0.75
CA PHE A 30 6.70 -6.71 -1.89
C PHE A 30 5.52 -7.58 -1.49
N SER A 31 4.51 -7.65 -2.35
CA SER A 31 3.33 -8.46 -2.10
C SER A 31 2.86 -9.21 -3.35
N ILE A 32 2.21 -10.34 -3.12
CA ILE A 32 1.43 -11.07 -4.10
C ILE A 32 -0.04 -10.84 -3.76
N ASN A 33 -0.80 -10.42 -4.75
CA ASN A 33 -2.21 -10.06 -4.60
C ASN A 33 -3.03 -10.90 -5.57
N GLY A 34 -4.13 -11.46 -5.10
CA GLY A 34 -5.10 -12.17 -5.92
C GLY A 34 -6.48 -11.57 -5.75
N HIS A 35 -7.28 -11.56 -6.82
CA HIS A 35 -8.66 -11.13 -6.77
C HIS A 35 -9.55 -11.97 -7.68
N VAL A 36 -10.78 -12.17 -7.25
CA VAL A 36 -11.87 -12.77 -8.00
C VAL A 36 -13.08 -11.86 -7.82
N THR A 37 -13.46 -11.17 -8.88
CA THR A 37 -14.69 -10.38 -8.93
C THR A 37 -15.72 -11.14 -9.76
N GLY A 38 -16.89 -11.39 -9.19
CA GLY A 38 -18.01 -12.03 -9.87
C GLY A 38 -19.28 -11.19 -9.73
N ILE A 39 -20.33 -11.60 -10.45
CA ILE A 39 -21.64 -10.91 -10.47
C ILE A 39 -22.26 -10.78 -9.08
N VAL A 40 -21.94 -11.71 -8.18
CA VAL A 40 -22.55 -11.83 -6.83
C VAL A 40 -21.62 -11.44 -5.69
N GLY A 41 -20.35 -11.10 -5.98
CA GLY A 41 -19.41 -10.69 -4.96
C GLY A 41 -17.97 -10.61 -5.45
N GLU A 42 -17.15 -9.90 -4.68
CA GLU A 42 -15.70 -9.80 -4.85
C GLU A 42 -15.00 -10.45 -3.66
N PHE A 43 -13.92 -11.18 -3.96
CA PHE A 43 -12.96 -11.63 -2.96
C PHE A 43 -11.56 -11.24 -3.43
N SER A 44 -10.77 -10.64 -2.55
CA SER A 44 -9.36 -10.43 -2.80
C SER A 44 -8.51 -10.75 -1.58
N PHE A 45 -7.26 -11.11 -1.85
CA PHE A 45 -6.27 -11.45 -0.84
C PHE A 45 -4.92 -10.82 -1.19
N SER A 46 -4.12 -10.56 -0.16
CA SER A 46 -2.74 -10.09 -0.29
C SER A 46 -1.84 -10.82 0.70
N PHE A 47 -0.61 -11.10 0.28
CA PHE A 47 0.45 -11.63 1.13
C PHE A 47 1.74 -10.91 0.77
N GLY A 48 2.48 -10.41 1.75
CA GLY A 48 3.69 -9.67 1.47
C GLY A 48 4.63 -9.54 2.65
N VAL A 49 5.75 -8.88 2.36
CA VAL A 49 6.77 -8.49 3.32
C VAL A 49 6.99 -7.00 3.22
N ALA A 50 7.22 -6.35 4.35
CA ALA A 50 7.59 -4.94 4.41
C ALA A 50 8.76 -4.74 5.38
N PHE A 51 9.61 -3.75 5.06
CA PHE A 51 10.80 -3.37 5.82
C PHE A 51 10.83 -1.87 6.01
N ASP A 52 11.08 -1.42 7.24
CA ASP A 52 11.30 -0.01 7.57
C ASP A 52 12.75 0.42 7.30
N GLN A 53 13.03 1.70 7.48
CA GLN A 53 14.37 2.27 7.33
C GLN A 53 15.37 1.77 8.40
N GLN A 54 14.89 1.20 9.52
CA GLN A 54 15.72 0.59 10.56
C GLN A 54 16.00 -0.91 10.33
N HIS A 55 15.55 -1.48 9.21
CA HIS A 55 15.66 -2.89 8.86
C HIS A 55 14.82 -3.85 9.73
N ASN A 56 13.78 -3.36 10.41
CA ASN A 56 12.79 -4.23 11.01
C ASN A 56 11.85 -4.78 9.92
N GLY A 57 11.41 -6.02 10.06
CA GLY A 57 10.57 -6.69 9.08
C GLY A 57 9.18 -7.05 9.61
N VAL A 58 8.19 -7.01 8.71
CA VAL A 58 6.89 -7.64 8.93
C VAL A 58 6.48 -8.49 7.75
N PHE A 59 5.89 -9.65 8.04
CA PHE A 59 5.00 -10.32 7.10
C PHE A 59 3.62 -9.70 7.26
N HIS A 60 2.96 -9.38 6.17
CA HIS A 60 1.59 -8.89 6.18
C HIS A 60 0.72 -9.76 5.28
N TYR A 61 -0.51 -9.98 5.70
CA TYR A 61 -1.51 -10.67 4.89
C TYR A 61 -2.84 -9.97 5.07
N GLY A 62 -3.64 -9.91 4.02
CA GLY A 62 -4.92 -9.24 4.05
C GLY A 62 -5.94 -9.90 3.16
N TYR A 63 -7.20 -9.59 3.43
CA TYR A 63 -8.31 -10.01 2.60
C TYR A 63 -9.39 -8.92 2.57
N ASP A 64 -10.08 -8.86 1.45
CA ASP A 64 -11.29 -8.08 1.25
C ASP A 64 -12.36 -9.02 0.70
N SER A 65 -13.56 -8.90 1.23
CA SER A 65 -14.72 -9.62 0.71
C SER A 65 -15.91 -8.69 0.71
N SER A 66 -16.53 -8.51 -0.45
CA SER A 66 -17.78 -7.79 -0.58
C SER A 66 -18.83 -8.70 -1.20
N TRP A 67 -20.03 -8.71 -0.62
CA TRP A 67 -21.19 -9.45 -1.13
C TRP A 67 -22.22 -8.44 -1.60
N GLY A 68 -22.51 -8.45 -2.90
CA GLY A 68 -23.39 -7.48 -3.54
C GLY A 68 -23.43 -7.72 -5.04
N PHE A 69 -24.52 -7.33 -5.69
CA PHE A 69 -24.62 -7.38 -7.15
C PHE A 69 -23.73 -6.28 -7.73
N SER A 70 -22.49 -6.61 -8.10
CA SER A 70 -21.61 -5.67 -8.79
C SER A 70 -21.85 -5.80 -10.30
N PRO A 71 -22.29 -4.73 -10.99
CA PRO A 71 -22.43 -4.74 -12.45
C PRO A 71 -21.07 -4.72 -13.17
N GLU A 72 -19.97 -4.72 -12.44
CA GLU A 72 -18.62 -4.78 -12.99
C GLU A 72 -18.36 -6.15 -13.62
N LEU A 73 -17.60 -6.15 -14.72
CA LEU A 73 -17.26 -7.36 -15.44
C LEU A 73 -16.54 -8.34 -14.51
N PRO A 74 -16.88 -9.64 -14.56
CA PRO A 74 -16.13 -10.63 -13.81
C PRO A 74 -14.64 -10.53 -14.13
N SER A 75 -13.82 -10.46 -13.10
CA SER A 75 -12.37 -10.40 -13.24
C SER A 75 -11.71 -11.44 -12.36
N LEU A 76 -10.61 -11.97 -12.86
CA LEU A 76 -9.71 -12.82 -12.11
C LEU A 76 -8.32 -12.27 -12.38
N GLY A 77 -7.56 -12.06 -11.31
CA GLY A 77 -6.19 -11.62 -11.48
C GLY A 77 -5.30 -12.03 -10.33
N ILE A 78 -4.02 -12.19 -10.66
CA ILE A 78 -2.93 -12.35 -9.72
C ILE A 78 -1.84 -11.35 -10.11
N SER A 79 -1.27 -10.65 -9.15
CA SER A 79 -0.20 -9.68 -9.39
C SER A 79 0.87 -9.73 -8.32
N ALA A 80 2.10 -9.43 -8.73
CA ALA A 80 3.16 -9.07 -7.81
C ALA A 80 3.24 -7.54 -7.76
N GLN A 81 3.31 -6.97 -6.57
CA GLN A 81 3.35 -5.52 -6.34
C GLN A 81 4.56 -5.15 -5.49
N TYR A 82 5.16 -4.02 -5.85
CA TYR A 82 6.04 -3.25 -4.99
C TYR A 82 5.20 -2.19 -4.27
N ASN A 83 5.39 -2.09 -2.97
CA ASN A 83 4.62 -1.22 -2.07
C ASN A 83 5.55 -0.20 -1.42
N MET A 84 5.10 1.05 -1.37
CA MET A 84 5.72 2.15 -0.65
C MET A 84 4.75 2.58 0.44
N TYR A 85 5.22 2.59 1.69
CA TYR A 85 4.42 2.91 2.86
C TYR A 85 4.91 4.22 3.47
N ASP A 86 4.00 5.16 3.71
CA ASP A 86 4.27 6.44 4.37
C ASP A 86 3.37 6.58 5.59
N ASN A 87 3.95 6.98 6.71
CA ASN A 87 3.20 7.48 7.85
C ASN A 87 2.55 8.82 7.51
N TYR A 88 1.38 9.06 8.09
CA TYR A 88 0.76 10.38 8.11
C TYR A 88 0.05 10.62 9.44
N GLY A 89 -0.22 11.90 9.73
CA GLY A 89 -0.73 12.31 11.03
C GLY A 89 0.31 12.11 12.12
N ASP A 90 -0.12 11.55 13.25
CA ASP A 90 0.72 11.32 14.43
C ASP A 90 1.27 9.88 14.50
N ASN A 91 1.13 9.08 13.42
CA ASN A 91 1.58 7.69 13.42
C ASN A 91 3.12 7.63 13.41
N THR A 92 3.69 6.89 14.36
CA THR A 92 5.15 6.71 14.48
C THR A 92 5.62 5.30 14.12
N ASP A 93 4.70 4.37 13.89
CA ASP A 93 5.00 2.97 13.60
C ASP A 93 4.43 2.57 12.24
N VAL A 94 5.26 2.71 11.19
CA VAL A 94 4.85 2.40 9.81
C VAL A 94 4.52 0.93 9.64
N LEU A 95 5.29 0.03 10.27
CA LEU A 95 5.07 -1.41 10.14
C LEU A 95 3.84 -1.86 10.92
N GLY A 96 3.59 -1.25 12.09
CA GLY A 96 2.37 -1.45 12.87
C GLY A 96 1.12 -0.95 12.14
N GLY A 97 1.22 0.19 11.46
CA GLY A 97 0.11 0.79 10.71
C GLY A 97 -0.27 0.08 9.41
N ILE A 98 0.51 -0.93 8.96
CA ILE A 98 0.12 -1.82 7.85
C ILE A 98 -1.03 -2.74 8.28
N ALA A 99 -1.19 -3.03 9.56
CA ALA A 99 -2.31 -3.82 10.08
C ALA A 99 -3.56 -2.96 10.28
N GLY A 100 -4.72 -3.58 10.20
CA GLY A 100 -6.01 -2.95 10.46
C GLY A 100 -6.91 -2.95 9.24
N LYS A 101 -7.63 -1.84 9.06
CA LYS A 101 -8.56 -1.66 7.94
C LYS A 101 -8.14 -0.48 7.10
N ASP A 102 -8.14 -0.67 5.80
CA ASP A 102 -7.77 0.37 4.83
C ASP A 102 -8.89 0.57 3.81
N ILE A 103 -9.07 1.82 3.38
CA ILE A 103 -9.79 2.12 2.14
C ILE A 103 -8.79 1.96 1.01
N THR A 104 -9.08 1.03 0.11
CA THR A 104 -8.18 0.69 -1.00
C THR A 104 -8.79 1.11 -2.32
N TYR A 105 -7.95 1.66 -3.19
CA TYR A 105 -8.21 1.94 -4.59
C TYR A 105 -7.15 1.21 -5.41
N SER A 106 -7.55 0.51 -6.45
CA SER A 106 -6.56 -0.03 -7.39
C SER A 106 -7.14 -0.12 -8.78
N GLY A 107 -6.28 -0.08 -9.77
CA GLY A 107 -6.69 -0.42 -11.12
C GLY A 107 -5.54 -0.56 -12.09
N GLY A 108 -5.84 -1.09 -13.26
CA GLY A 108 -4.87 -1.29 -14.31
C GLY A 108 -5.21 -2.45 -15.24
N LEU A 109 -4.36 -2.65 -16.24
CA LEU A 109 -4.37 -3.79 -17.17
C LEU A 109 -2.94 -4.23 -17.35
N LEU A 110 -2.60 -5.44 -16.89
CA LEU A 110 -1.24 -5.99 -16.84
C LEU A 110 -0.28 -5.22 -15.91
N LEU A 111 -0.20 -3.89 -16.04
CA LEU A 111 0.39 -2.97 -15.09
C LEU A 111 -0.72 -2.45 -14.17
N GLN A 112 -0.57 -2.68 -12.87
CA GLN A 112 -1.56 -2.40 -11.85
C GLN A 112 -1.00 -1.35 -10.89
N GLY A 113 -1.75 -0.28 -10.64
CA GLY A 113 -1.46 0.70 -9.61
C GLY A 113 -2.45 0.56 -8.46
N GLY A 114 -2.00 0.87 -7.25
CA GLY A 114 -2.82 0.87 -6.06
C GLY A 114 -2.51 2.02 -5.13
N TYR A 115 -3.52 2.43 -4.39
CA TYR A 115 -3.43 3.36 -3.28
C TYR A 115 -4.30 2.85 -2.14
N SER A 116 -3.79 2.80 -0.92
CA SER A 116 -4.61 2.56 0.26
C SER A 116 -4.26 3.54 1.37
N GLU A 117 -5.23 3.78 2.25
CA GLU A 117 -5.06 4.60 3.45
C GLU A 117 -5.83 3.98 4.62
N THR A 118 -5.27 4.08 5.81
CA THR A 118 -5.90 3.61 7.05
C THR A 118 -7.30 4.20 7.22
N ALA A 119 -8.23 3.37 7.64
CA ALA A 119 -9.65 3.70 7.73
C ALA A 119 -10.20 3.53 9.15
N ASP A 120 -10.88 4.57 9.62
CA ASP A 120 -11.67 4.55 10.85
C ASP A 120 -13.13 4.22 10.55
N PHE A 121 -13.79 3.53 11.47
CA PHE A 121 -15.23 3.29 11.41
C PHE A 121 -15.98 4.35 12.21
N VAL A 122 -16.52 5.35 11.52
CA VAL A 122 -17.21 6.49 12.12
C VAL A 122 -18.63 6.59 11.58
N ASN A 123 -19.61 6.66 12.48
CA ASN A 123 -21.03 6.80 12.13
C ASN A 123 -21.55 5.74 11.12
N GLY A 124 -21.09 4.49 11.26
CA GLY A 124 -21.53 3.39 10.40
C GLY A 124 -20.81 3.29 9.05
N ASN A 125 -19.86 4.18 8.77
CA ASN A 125 -19.12 4.20 7.51
C ASN A 125 -17.60 4.16 7.76
N TYR A 126 -16.86 3.59 6.82
CA TYR A 126 -15.40 3.68 6.79
C TYR A 126 -14.98 5.01 6.16
N THR A 127 -14.17 5.78 6.88
CA THR A 127 -13.60 7.05 6.44
C THR A 127 -12.09 7.05 6.64
N PRO A 128 -11.31 7.81 5.85
CA PRO A 128 -9.88 7.93 6.08
C PRO A 128 -9.59 8.36 7.51
N ALA A 129 -8.70 7.63 8.18
CA ALA A 129 -8.28 7.95 9.54
C ALA A 129 -7.48 9.26 9.56
N ALA A 130 -7.49 9.98 10.68
CA ALA A 130 -6.70 11.22 10.83
C ALA A 130 -5.18 10.95 10.92
N SER A 131 -4.80 9.72 11.27
CA SER A 131 -3.43 9.25 11.46
C SER A 131 -3.35 7.78 11.06
N GLY A 132 -2.27 7.38 10.38
CA GLY A 132 -2.11 6.00 9.92
C GLY A 132 -0.98 5.84 8.91
N VAL A 133 -1.14 4.85 8.03
CA VAL A 133 -0.22 4.55 6.94
C VAL A 133 -0.97 4.66 5.61
N SER A 134 -0.31 5.30 4.65
CA SER A 134 -0.74 5.26 3.26
C SER A 134 0.17 4.36 2.46
N THR A 135 -0.41 3.54 1.60
CA THR A 135 0.34 2.64 0.72
C THR A 135 0.16 3.09 -0.72
N LYS A 136 1.26 3.23 -1.45
CA LYS A 136 1.26 3.35 -2.92
C LYS A 136 1.87 2.09 -3.49
N SER A 137 1.15 1.43 -4.37
CA SER A 137 1.63 0.19 -4.99
C SER A 137 1.70 0.29 -6.50
N ILE A 138 2.71 -0.39 -7.05
CA ILE A 138 2.85 -0.63 -8.47
C ILE A 138 3.16 -2.11 -8.66
N GLY A 139 2.44 -2.76 -9.55
CA GLY A 139 2.59 -4.18 -9.79
C GLY A 139 2.33 -4.61 -11.21
N LEU A 140 2.65 -5.87 -11.44
CA LEU A 140 2.51 -6.53 -12.72
C LEU A 140 1.77 -7.84 -12.51
N GLY A 141 0.79 -8.11 -13.37
CA GLY A 141 0.05 -9.36 -13.30
C GLY A 141 -1.12 -9.45 -14.28
N PRO A 142 -1.46 -10.65 -14.75
CA PRO A 142 -2.68 -10.85 -15.53
C PRO A 142 -3.89 -10.41 -14.71
N GLY A 143 -4.68 -9.53 -15.29
CA GLY A 143 -5.87 -8.95 -14.65
C GLY A 143 -6.19 -7.60 -15.26
N TRP A 144 -7.46 -7.26 -15.24
CA TRP A 144 -7.96 -5.93 -15.51
C TRP A 144 -9.00 -5.56 -14.46
N GLY A 145 -9.09 -4.28 -14.15
CA GLY A 145 -10.15 -3.77 -13.29
C GLY A 145 -9.79 -2.43 -12.70
N ALA A 146 -10.80 -1.75 -12.18
CA ALA A 146 -10.65 -0.66 -11.24
C ALA A 146 -11.59 -0.99 -10.08
N ARG A 147 -11.13 -0.85 -8.84
CA ARG A 147 -11.89 -1.23 -7.65
C ARG A 147 -11.65 -0.25 -6.52
N LYS A 148 -12.68 -0.12 -5.69
CA LYS A 148 -12.64 0.53 -4.38
C LYS A 148 -13.18 -0.46 -3.36
N GLY A 149 -12.44 -0.72 -2.28
CA GLY A 149 -12.81 -1.72 -1.28
C GLY A 149 -12.34 -1.37 0.13
N ILE A 150 -12.68 -2.24 1.08
CA ILE A 150 -12.22 -2.14 2.47
C ILE A 150 -11.39 -3.40 2.77
N SER A 151 -10.08 -3.24 2.69
CA SER A 151 -9.16 -4.32 3.02
C SER A 151 -9.01 -4.44 4.52
N THR A 152 -8.94 -5.68 5.02
CA THR A 152 -8.47 -5.96 6.38
C THR A 152 -7.12 -6.67 6.28
N SER A 153 -6.14 -6.20 7.03
CA SER A 153 -4.77 -6.71 7.04
C SER A 153 -4.29 -7.01 8.46
N ASP A 154 -3.48 -8.05 8.59
CA ASP A 154 -2.78 -8.43 9.81
C ASP A 154 -1.27 -8.55 9.54
N ILE A 155 -0.47 -8.44 10.59
CA ILE A 155 1.00 -8.48 10.52
C ILE A 155 1.62 -9.47 11.50
N ILE A 156 2.81 -9.96 11.15
CA ILE A 156 3.70 -10.75 12.00
C ILE A 156 5.10 -10.12 11.93
N ARG A 157 5.62 -9.64 13.06
CA ARG A 157 6.95 -9.01 13.15
C ARG A 157 8.07 -10.05 13.24
N PHE A 158 9.25 -9.72 12.71
CA PHE A 158 10.47 -10.50 12.82
C PHE A 158 11.73 -9.64 12.74
#